data_AF-A0AAU7CSG1-F1
#
_entry.id   AF-A0AAU7CSG1-F1
#
_cell.length_a   1.000
_cell.length_b   1.000
_cell.length_c   1.000
_cell.angle_alpha   90.00
_cell.angle_beta   90.00
_cell.angle_gamma   90.00
#
_symmetry.space_group_name_H-M   'P 1'
#
loop_
_entity.id
_entity.type
_entity.pdbx_description
1 polymer ?
#
loop_
_entity_poly.entity_id
_entity_poly.type
_entity_poly.pdbx_seq_one_letter_code
_entity_poly.pdbx_strand_id
1 'polypeptide(L)'
;MSLHSVPPVSLDFLASRPVEIEVSSSPLSSDAGLLLIRQFDERIHLTEQFAAALQDTRNPSLARQSIATMVRQRIFGILADYEDQNDHDTLRSDPVFKLLAGRLPTALTSRVSQRSRFENAVSIADLWRLRDVMVDLFIQSFDRPPNHLTFDIDAFDDPHMASNNSLCFMATMNRISICQLP
;
A
#
# COMPACT_ATOMS: atom_id res chain seq x y z
N MET A 1 -28.42 -8.74 19.40
CA MET A 1 -28.32 -8.36 17.98
C MET A 1 -28.23 -9.65 17.19
N SER A 2 -29.22 -9.99 16.36
CA SER A 2 -29.19 -11.22 15.57
C SER A 2 -28.25 -11.01 14.39
N LEU A 3 -27.19 -11.81 14.28
CA LEU A 3 -26.26 -11.75 13.17
C LEU A 3 -26.92 -12.49 11.99
N HIS A 4 -27.27 -11.75 10.94
CA HIS A 4 -27.79 -12.35 9.72
C HIS A 4 -26.70 -13.21 9.07
N SER A 5 -27.03 -14.43 8.67
CA SER A 5 -26.11 -15.32 7.97
C SER A 5 -25.88 -14.78 6.56
N VAL A 6 -24.63 -14.39 6.28
CA VAL A 6 -24.13 -14.06 4.95
C VAL A 6 -23.40 -15.29 4.41
N PRO A 7 -23.52 -15.65 3.13
CA PRO A 7 -22.72 -16.73 2.55
C PRO A 7 -21.22 -16.48 2.80
N PRO A 8 -20.46 -17.53 3.16
CA PRO A 8 -19.02 -17.38 3.37
C PRO A 8 -18.35 -16.87 2.09
N VAL A 9 -17.44 -15.91 2.25
CA VAL A 9 -16.60 -15.40 1.18
C VAL A 9 -15.22 -16.02 1.31
N SER A 10 -14.82 -16.77 0.29
CA SER A 10 -13.50 -17.41 0.22
C SER A 10 -12.54 -16.57 -0.60
N LEU A 11 -11.34 -16.34 -0.07
CA LEU A 11 -10.27 -15.57 -0.70
C LEU A 11 -9.02 -16.45 -0.86
N ASP A 12 -8.38 -16.40 -2.02
CA ASP A 12 -7.31 -17.34 -2.43
C ASP A 12 -5.92 -16.69 -2.54
N PHE A 13 -5.76 -15.44 -2.11
CA PHE A 13 -4.49 -14.71 -2.13
C PHE A 13 -3.36 -15.32 -1.27
N LEU A 14 -3.67 -16.32 -0.42
CA LEU A 14 -2.67 -17.08 0.34
C LEU A 14 -2.41 -18.42 -0.34
N ALA A 15 -1.22 -18.57 -0.91
CA ALA A 15 -0.80 -19.80 -1.59
C ALA A 15 -0.92 -21.08 -0.73
N SER A 16 -0.83 -20.97 0.60
CA SER A 16 -0.89 -22.14 1.49
C SER A 16 -2.31 -22.64 1.79
N ARG A 17 -3.32 -21.77 1.77
CA ARG A 17 -4.71 -22.09 2.10
C ARG A 17 -5.64 -20.91 1.84
N PRO A 18 -6.91 -21.15 1.48
CA PRO A 18 -7.90 -20.09 1.36
C PRO A 18 -8.17 -19.42 2.72
N VAL A 19 -8.60 -18.17 2.67
CA VAL A 19 -9.10 -17.38 3.79
C VAL A 19 -10.61 -17.32 3.68
N GLU A 20 -11.30 -17.94 4.63
CA GLU A 20 -12.75 -17.88 4.75
C GLU A 20 -13.15 -16.71 5.66
N ILE A 21 -14.03 -15.84 5.15
CA ILE A 21 -14.61 -14.75 5.92
C ILE A 21 -16.01 -15.16 6.36
N GLU A 22 -16.20 -15.25 7.68
CA GLU A 22 -17.49 -15.52 8.32
C GLU A 22 -17.81 -14.46 9.37
N VAL A 23 -19.09 -14.33 9.70
CA VAL A 23 -19.54 -13.45 10.77
C VAL A 23 -19.27 -14.13 12.10
N SER A 24 -18.40 -13.53 12.92
CA SER A 24 -18.06 -14.02 14.26
C SER A 24 -18.55 -13.06 15.34
N SER A 25 -18.96 -13.62 16.48
CA SER A 25 -19.28 -12.83 17.68
C SER A 25 -18.04 -12.39 18.46
N SER A 26 -16.86 -12.93 18.13
CA SER A 26 -15.59 -12.57 18.74
C SER A 26 -14.91 -11.46 17.94
N PRO A 27 -14.51 -10.33 18.56
CA PRO A 27 -13.76 -9.30 17.86
C PRO A 27 -12.36 -9.83 17.54
N LEU A 28 -12.09 -10.09 16.26
CA LEU A 28 -10.79 -10.54 15.78
C LEU A 28 -9.95 -9.37 15.25
N SER A 29 -10.56 -8.49 14.45
CA SER A 29 -9.96 -7.28 13.89
C SER A 29 -11.08 -6.37 13.38
N SER A 30 -10.88 -5.05 13.44
CA SER A 30 -11.75 -4.05 12.79
C SER A 30 -11.53 -3.97 11.29
N ASP A 31 -10.39 -4.48 10.79
CA ASP A 31 -9.87 -4.16 9.46
C ASP A 31 -10.11 -5.28 8.45
N ALA A 32 -11.01 -6.22 8.75
CA ALA A 32 -11.29 -7.38 7.90
C ALA A 32 -11.68 -7.00 6.46
N GLY A 33 -12.23 -5.80 6.25
CA GLY A 33 -12.52 -5.25 4.91
C GLY A 33 -11.29 -5.16 3.99
N LEU A 34 -10.09 -5.00 4.57
CA LEU A 34 -8.83 -4.98 3.82
C LEU A 34 -8.54 -6.31 3.10
N LEU A 35 -9.10 -7.44 3.56
CA LEU A 35 -8.88 -8.74 2.92
C LEU A 35 -9.46 -8.78 1.49
N LEU A 36 -10.56 -8.05 1.23
CA LEU A 36 -11.12 -7.91 -0.12
C LEU A 36 -10.20 -7.07 -1.01
N ILE A 37 -9.62 -6.00 -0.46
CA ILE A 37 -8.64 -5.16 -1.16
C ILE A 37 -7.38 -5.98 -1.47
N ARG A 38 -6.97 -6.87 -0.56
CA ARG A 38 -5.85 -7.80 -0.77
C ARG A 38 -6.11 -8.78 -1.91
N GLN A 39 -7.33 -9.32 -2.00
CA GLN A 39 -7.73 -10.17 -3.12
C GLN A 39 -7.72 -9.39 -4.44
N PHE A 40 -8.09 -8.11 -4.41
CA PHE A 40 -8.03 -7.24 -5.59
C PHE A 40 -6.59 -6.89 -5.98
N ASP A 41 -5.71 -6.62 -5.02
CA ASP A 41 -4.27 -6.39 -5.21
C ASP A 41 -3.60 -7.57 -5.94
N GLU A 42 -3.99 -8.83 -5.67
CA GLU A 42 -3.52 -10.00 -6.44
C GLU A 42 -3.93 -9.99 -7.91
N ARG A 43 -5.01 -9.29 -8.28
CA ARG A 43 -5.47 -9.22 -9.68
C ARG A 43 -4.76 -8.12 -10.47
N ILE A 44 -4.40 -7.02 -9.80
CA ILE A 44 -3.77 -5.86 -10.43
C ILE A 44 -2.26 -5.78 -10.15
N HIS A 45 -1.75 -6.64 -9.27
CA HIS A 45 -0.35 -6.71 -8.87
C HIS A 45 0.23 -5.38 -8.35
N LEU A 46 -0.59 -4.51 -7.76
CA LEU A 46 -0.17 -3.14 -7.37
C LEU A 46 1.05 -3.17 -6.45
N THR A 47 0.98 -3.96 -5.37
CA THR A 47 2.07 -4.02 -4.37
C THR A 47 3.33 -4.66 -4.92
N GLU A 48 3.21 -5.56 -5.89
CA GLU A 48 4.34 -6.21 -6.55
C GLU A 48 5.01 -5.27 -7.55
N GLN A 49 4.23 -4.53 -8.34
CA GLN A 49 4.73 -3.52 -9.27
C GLN A 49 5.47 -2.41 -8.52
N PHE A 50 4.91 -1.93 -7.41
CA PHE A 50 5.61 -0.99 -6.54
C PHE A 50 6.90 -1.56 -5.95
N ALA A 51 6.89 -2.81 -5.49
CA ALA A 51 8.10 -3.44 -4.98
C ALA A 51 9.20 -3.57 -6.05
N ALA A 52 8.82 -3.89 -7.29
CA ALA A 52 9.75 -3.96 -8.42
C ALA A 52 10.34 -2.60 -8.80
N ALA A 53 9.59 -1.51 -8.55
CA ALA A 53 10.05 -0.14 -8.74
C ALA A 53 11.01 0.37 -7.65
N LEU A 54 11.28 -0.42 -6.60
CA LEU A 54 12.20 -0.05 -5.52
C LEU A 54 13.52 -0.84 -5.62
N GLN A 55 14.66 -0.20 -5.35
CA GLN A 55 15.93 -0.92 -5.21
C GLN A 55 16.08 -1.51 -3.79
N ASP A 56 16.24 -2.84 -3.69
CA ASP A 56 16.63 -3.46 -2.42
C ASP A 56 18.14 -3.42 -2.24
N THR A 57 18.63 -2.46 -1.46
CA THR A 57 20.06 -2.34 -1.11
C THR A 57 20.42 -3.12 0.17
N ARG A 58 19.43 -3.76 0.81
CA ARG A 58 19.65 -4.48 2.07
C ARG A 58 20.38 -5.79 1.80
N ASN A 59 21.18 -6.24 2.77
CA ASN A 59 21.81 -7.55 2.71
C ASN A 59 20.73 -8.65 2.77
N PRO A 60 20.61 -9.52 1.74
CA PRO A 60 19.61 -10.58 1.71
C PRO A 60 19.68 -11.54 2.90
N SER A 61 20.88 -11.80 3.43
CA SER A 61 21.09 -12.68 4.59
C SER A 61 20.55 -12.10 5.90
N LEU A 62 20.31 -10.79 5.95
CA LEU A 62 19.75 -10.07 7.10
C LEU A 62 18.30 -9.64 6.89
N ALA A 63 17.81 -9.71 5.66
CA ALA A 63 16.46 -9.31 5.30
C ALA A 63 15.44 -10.41 5.69
N ARG A 64 14.67 -10.15 6.76
CA ARG A 64 13.63 -11.08 7.23
C ARG A 64 12.32 -11.00 6.44
N GLN A 65 12.11 -9.92 5.70
CA GLN A 65 10.93 -9.68 4.89
C GLN A 65 11.31 -9.13 3.51
N SER A 66 10.58 -9.60 2.49
CA SER A 66 10.69 -9.08 1.14
C SER A 66 10.21 -7.63 1.07
N ILE A 67 10.71 -6.87 0.09
CA ILE A 67 10.19 -5.53 -0.20
C ILE A 67 8.69 -5.58 -0.48
N ALA A 68 8.23 -6.56 -1.27
CA ALA A 68 6.80 -6.72 -1.57
C ALA A 68 5.94 -6.82 -0.29
N THR A 69 6.37 -7.57 0.72
CA THR A 69 5.66 -7.62 2.00
C THR A 69 5.65 -6.27 2.70
N MET A 70 6.77 -5.54 2.72
CA MET A 70 6.85 -4.24 3.40
C MET A 70 6.04 -3.16 2.69
N VAL A 71 6.13 -3.08 1.36
CA VAL A 71 5.32 -2.19 0.50
C VAL A 71 3.85 -2.44 0.73
N ARG A 72 3.43 -3.71 0.69
CA ARG A 72 2.04 -4.08 0.98
C ARG A 72 1.60 -3.66 2.37
N GLN A 73 2.39 -3.94 3.41
CA GLN A 73 2.05 -3.50 4.75
C GLN A 73 1.93 -1.97 4.85
N ARG A 74 2.78 -1.22 4.16
CA ARG A 74 2.75 0.25 4.15
C ARG A 74 1.49 0.79 3.49
N ILE A 75 1.17 0.30 2.28
CA ILE A 75 -0.02 0.74 1.52
C ILE A 75 -1.29 0.40 2.28
N PHE A 76 -1.38 -0.81 2.84
CA PHE A 76 -2.56 -1.21 3.60
C PHE A 76 -2.68 -0.50 4.94
N GLY A 77 -1.57 -0.06 5.54
CA GLY A 77 -1.59 0.85 6.69
C GLY A 77 -2.25 2.18 6.31
N ILE A 78 -1.79 2.81 5.22
CA ILE A 78 -2.37 4.07 4.72
C ILE A 78 -3.85 3.91 4.37
N LEU A 79 -4.25 2.82 3.70
CA LEU A 79 -5.65 2.55 3.36
C LEU A 79 -6.55 2.39 4.60
N ALA A 80 -5.97 2.03 5.74
CA ALA A 80 -6.66 1.82 7.00
C ALA A 80 -6.49 2.98 7.98
N ASP A 81 -5.92 4.12 7.54
CA ASP A 81 -5.67 5.30 8.39
C ASP A 81 -4.64 5.04 9.51
N TYR A 82 -3.63 4.21 9.20
CA TYR A 82 -2.47 3.92 10.04
C TYR A 82 -1.18 4.36 9.32
N GLU A 83 -1.06 5.66 9.07
CA GLU A 83 0.07 6.26 8.40
C GLU A 83 1.33 6.32 9.28
N ASP A 84 1.21 6.22 10.59
CA ASP A 84 2.36 6.32 11.47
C ASP A 84 3.09 4.98 11.60
N GLN A 85 4.42 5.03 11.57
CA GLN A 85 5.21 3.80 11.64
C GLN A 85 5.05 3.06 12.96
N ASN A 86 4.78 3.76 14.07
CA ASN A 86 4.58 3.16 15.39
C ASN A 86 3.27 2.37 15.49
N ASP A 87 2.23 2.69 14.70
CA ASP A 87 0.99 1.90 14.63
C ASP A 87 1.30 0.44 14.26
N HIS A 88 2.27 0.25 13.38
CA HIS A 88 2.70 -1.06 12.94
C HIS A 88 3.39 -1.91 14.02
N ASP A 89 3.70 -1.39 15.21
CA ASP A 89 4.09 -2.21 16.37
C ASP A 89 2.88 -2.90 17.02
N THR A 90 1.69 -2.29 16.94
CA THR A 90 0.42 -2.89 17.35
C THR A 90 -0.10 -3.82 16.26
N LEU A 91 -0.17 -3.33 15.02
CA LEU A 91 -0.71 -4.07 13.86
C LEU A 91 0.09 -5.35 13.54
N ARG A 92 1.34 -5.47 13.97
CA ARG A 92 2.12 -6.71 13.79
C ARG A 92 1.47 -7.93 14.46
N SER A 93 0.63 -7.69 15.46
CA SER A 93 -0.09 -8.72 16.23
C SER A 93 -1.50 -8.97 15.68
N ASP A 94 -2.05 -8.03 14.91
CA ASP A 94 -3.36 -8.13 14.30
C ASP A 94 -3.39 -9.28 13.26
N PRO A 95 -4.41 -10.16 13.30
CA PRO A 95 -4.48 -11.30 12.40
C PRO A 95 -4.67 -10.90 10.93
N VAL A 96 -5.43 -9.83 10.64
CA VAL A 96 -5.62 -9.32 9.28
C VAL A 96 -4.30 -8.81 8.73
N PHE A 97 -3.56 -7.97 9.46
CA PHE A 97 -2.26 -7.46 9.00
C PHE A 97 -1.19 -8.54 8.81
N LYS A 98 -1.31 -9.69 9.50
CA LYS A 98 -0.49 -10.87 9.20
C LYS A 98 -0.90 -11.53 7.89
N LEU A 99 -2.21 -11.72 7.66
CA LEU A 99 -2.73 -12.28 6.41
C LEU A 99 -2.34 -11.39 5.21
N LEU A 100 -2.47 -10.07 5.34
CA LEU A 100 -2.01 -9.10 4.35
C LEU A 100 -0.53 -9.29 4.03
N ALA A 101 0.31 -9.53 5.05
CA ALA A 101 1.75 -9.80 4.87
C ALA A 101 2.08 -11.18 4.25
N GLY A 102 1.08 -11.95 3.83
CA GLY A 102 1.27 -13.32 3.32
C GLY A 102 1.63 -14.31 4.43
N ARG A 103 1.24 -14.02 5.68
CA ARG A 103 1.59 -14.79 6.87
C ARG A 103 0.35 -15.34 7.55
N LEU A 104 0.51 -16.50 8.17
CA LEU A 104 -0.54 -17.07 9.01
C LEU A 104 -0.70 -16.24 10.29
N PRO A 105 -1.91 -16.22 10.92
CA PRO A 105 -2.15 -15.46 12.14
C PRO A 105 -1.21 -15.80 13.32
N THR A 106 -0.63 -17.01 13.32
CA THR A 106 0.35 -17.47 14.32
C THR A 106 1.77 -16.99 14.07
N ALA A 107 2.08 -16.48 12.87
CA ALA A 107 3.43 -16.08 12.51
C ALA A 107 3.79 -14.68 13.04
N LEU A 108 5.10 -14.41 13.09
CA LEU A 108 5.64 -13.09 13.41
C LEU A 108 5.78 -12.26 12.12
N THR A 109 5.54 -10.96 12.23
CA THR A 109 5.76 -9.97 11.16
C THR A 109 6.91 -9.01 11.54
N SER A 110 7.32 -8.15 10.61
CA SER A 110 8.43 -7.22 10.83
C SER A 110 8.14 -6.25 11.96
N ARG A 111 9.25 -5.77 12.56
CA ARG A 111 9.27 -4.75 13.59
C ARG A 111 9.36 -3.37 12.94
N VAL A 112 8.92 -2.34 13.65
CA VAL A 112 8.96 -0.95 13.20
C VAL A 112 10.35 -0.50 12.74
N SER A 113 11.42 -0.92 13.41
CA SER A 113 12.80 -0.59 13.00
C SER A 113 13.21 -1.09 11.61
N GLN A 114 12.62 -2.20 11.13
CA GLN A 114 12.88 -2.69 9.77
C GLN A 114 12.11 -1.87 8.72
N ARG A 115 10.91 -1.40 9.06
CA ARG A 115 10.08 -0.53 8.20
C ARG A 115 10.66 0.88 8.09
N SER A 116 11.10 1.44 9.22
CA SER A 116 11.78 2.74 9.25
C SER A 116 13.01 2.77 8.35
N ARG A 117 13.87 1.75 8.44
CA ARG A 117 15.04 1.65 7.53
C ARG A 117 14.66 1.49 6.07
N PHE A 118 13.58 0.75 5.79
CA PHE A 118 13.08 0.57 4.43
C PHE A 118 12.58 1.89 3.84
N GLU A 119 11.73 2.63 4.54
CA GLU A 119 11.20 3.91 4.05
C GLU A 119 12.31 4.96 3.86
N ASN A 120 13.27 5.00 4.79
CA ASN A 120 14.43 5.90 4.68
C ASN A 120 15.46 5.48 3.62
N ALA A 121 15.33 4.28 3.02
CA ALA A 121 16.21 3.81 1.95
C ALA A 121 15.69 4.16 0.55
N VAL A 122 14.46 4.66 0.43
CA VAL A 122 13.85 5.04 -0.85
C VAL A 122 14.54 6.27 -1.42
N SER A 123 15.08 6.16 -2.63
CA SER A 123 15.77 7.23 -3.33
C SER A 123 14.83 8.04 -4.24
N ILE A 124 15.27 9.22 -4.68
CA ILE A 124 14.53 10.01 -5.68
C ILE A 124 14.32 9.22 -6.98
N ALA A 125 15.29 8.40 -7.40
CA ALA A 125 15.15 7.55 -8.57
C ALA A 125 14.05 6.48 -8.39
N ASP A 126 13.89 5.95 -7.18
CA ASP A 126 12.78 5.05 -6.84
C ASP A 126 11.43 5.78 -6.94
N LEU A 127 11.34 7.02 -6.45
CA LEU A 127 10.11 7.83 -6.53
C LEU A 127 9.68 8.07 -7.98
N TRP A 128 10.63 8.33 -8.90
CA TRP A 128 10.30 8.46 -10.32
C TRP A 128 9.73 7.16 -10.90
N ARG A 129 10.29 6.00 -10.53
CA ARG A 129 9.78 4.70 -10.98
C ARG A 129 8.41 4.39 -10.38
N LEU A 130 8.18 4.74 -9.11
CA LEU A 130 6.86 4.60 -8.48
C LEU A 130 5.80 5.49 -9.13
N ARG A 131 6.16 6.73 -9.52
CA ARG A 131 5.29 7.61 -10.32
C ARG A 131 4.91 6.94 -11.64
N ASP A 132 5.88 6.36 -12.34
CA ASP A 132 5.63 5.69 -13.63
C ASP A 132 4.64 4.52 -13.46
N VAL A 133 4.82 3.69 -12.41
CA VAL A 133 3.86 2.63 -12.06
C VAL A 133 2.44 3.17 -11.86
N MET A 134 2.29 4.29 -11.14
CA MET A 134 0.96 4.89 -10.92
C MET A 134 0.33 5.41 -12.21
N VAL A 135 1.11 6.04 -13.08
CA VAL A 135 0.63 6.53 -14.38
C VAL A 135 0.22 5.35 -15.27
N ASP A 136 1.04 4.30 -15.31
CA ASP A 136 0.77 3.10 -16.10
C ASP A 136 -0.51 2.40 -15.63
N LEU A 137 -0.67 2.22 -14.31
CA LEU A 137 -1.89 1.67 -13.73
C LEU A 137 -3.13 2.52 -14.04
N PHE A 138 -2.99 3.84 -13.97
CA PHE A 138 -4.08 4.75 -14.34
C PHE A 138 -4.47 4.56 -15.81
N ILE A 139 -3.51 4.56 -16.73
CA ILE A 139 -3.76 4.37 -18.16
C ILE A 139 -4.38 2.99 -18.44
N GLN A 140 -3.88 1.93 -17.79
CA GLN A 140 -4.39 0.56 -17.92
C GLN A 140 -5.82 0.39 -17.39
N SER A 141 -6.29 1.28 -16.52
CA SER A 141 -7.68 1.24 -16.03
C SER A 141 -8.73 1.59 -17.08
N PHE A 142 -8.32 2.05 -18.27
CA PHE A 142 -9.21 2.38 -19.38
C PHE A 142 -9.18 1.32 -20.49
N ASP A 143 -10.32 1.05 -21.11
CA ASP A 143 -10.42 0.16 -22.28
C ASP A 143 -9.53 0.60 -23.45
N ARG A 144 -9.28 1.90 -23.57
CA ARG A 144 -8.36 2.52 -24.53
C ARG A 144 -7.56 3.63 -23.85
N PRO A 145 -6.24 3.74 -24.12
CA PRO A 145 -5.43 4.80 -23.55
C PRO A 145 -6.02 6.19 -23.86
N PRO A 146 -6.15 7.08 -22.88
CA PRO A 146 -6.65 8.43 -23.11
C PRO A 146 -5.64 9.25 -23.93
N ASN A 147 -6.14 10.09 -24.83
CA ASN A 147 -5.31 10.99 -25.65
C ASN A 147 -4.85 12.24 -24.89
N HIS A 148 -5.48 12.55 -23.76
CA HIS A 148 -5.19 13.74 -22.95
C HIS A 148 -5.31 13.41 -21.46
N LEU A 149 -4.31 13.85 -20.70
CA LEU A 149 -4.28 13.78 -19.24
C LEU A 149 -4.13 15.21 -18.70
N THR A 150 -5.04 15.61 -17.82
CA THR A 150 -4.95 16.88 -17.10
C THR A 150 -4.51 16.61 -15.69
N PHE A 151 -3.42 17.25 -15.28
CA PHE A 151 -2.83 17.11 -13.95
C PHE A 151 -3.03 18.39 -13.16
N ASP A 152 -3.78 18.28 -12.07
CA ASP A 152 -3.96 19.37 -11.12
C ASP A 152 -2.80 19.32 -10.12
N ILE A 153 -1.95 20.36 -10.17
CA ILE A 153 -0.75 20.47 -9.35
C ILE A 153 -0.95 21.63 -8.40
N ASP A 154 -1.22 21.31 -7.13
CA ASP A 154 -1.30 22.31 -6.08
C ASP A 154 0.12 22.66 -5.62
N ALA A 155 0.43 23.96 -5.62
CA ALA A 155 1.61 24.48 -4.96
C ALA A 155 1.25 24.78 -3.50
N PHE A 156 1.86 24.04 -2.56
CA PHE A 156 1.82 24.40 -1.15
C PHE A 156 2.94 25.39 -0.85
N ASP A 157 2.59 26.65 -0.58
CA ASP A 157 3.54 27.67 -0.12
C ASP A 157 3.69 27.54 1.41
N ASP A 158 4.79 26.93 1.88
CA ASP A 158 5.18 26.97 3.29
C ASP A 158 6.23 28.08 3.53
N PRO A 159 5.86 29.21 4.16
CA PRO A 159 6.79 30.31 4.40
C PRO A 159 7.86 30.03 5.47
N HIS A 160 7.85 28.89 6.17
CA HIS A 160 8.74 28.67 7.33
C HIS A 160 10.15 28.11 7.03
N MET A 161 10.52 27.85 5.77
CA MET A 161 11.88 27.42 5.40
C MET A 161 12.71 28.50 4.68
N ALA A 162 12.40 29.77 4.89
CA ALA A 162 13.21 30.88 4.35
C ALA A 162 14.45 31.17 5.21
N SER A 163 15.40 30.24 5.25
CA SER A 163 16.77 30.56 5.71
C SER A 163 17.87 29.82 4.98
N ASN A 164 17.64 29.36 3.74
CA ASN A 164 18.68 29.12 2.73
C ASN A 164 18.02 29.03 1.33
N ASN A 165 18.69 29.59 0.34
CA ASN A 165 18.16 30.00 -0.96
C ASN A 165 17.80 28.82 -1.88
N SER A 166 16.71 28.09 -1.58
CA SER A 166 16.13 27.05 -2.45
C SER A 166 14.65 26.92 -2.14
N LEU A 167 13.77 27.49 -2.97
CA LEU A 167 12.36 27.13 -2.96
C LEU A 167 12.25 25.63 -3.29
N CYS A 168 11.97 24.81 -2.28
CA CYS A 168 11.58 23.42 -2.48
C CYS A 168 10.07 23.41 -2.73
N PHE A 169 9.66 23.34 -4.00
CA PHE A 169 8.26 23.11 -4.35
C PHE A 169 7.93 21.63 -4.11
N MET A 170 7.26 21.34 -2.99
CA MET A 170 6.64 20.03 -2.79
C MET A 170 5.24 20.08 -3.43
N ALA A 171 5.16 19.69 -4.70
CA ALA A 171 3.91 19.62 -5.44
C ALA A 171 3.15 18.34 -5.09
N THR A 172 1.93 18.47 -4.57
CA THR A 172 1.00 17.35 -4.38
C THR A 172 0.00 17.31 -5.53
N MET A 173 -0.22 16.12 -6.07
CA MET A 173 -1.08 15.90 -7.23
C MET A 173 -2.45 15.44 -6.77
N ASN A 174 -3.42 16.36 -6.73
CA ASN A 174 -4.72 16.10 -6.12
C ASN A 174 -5.77 15.56 -7.08
N ARG A 175 -5.58 15.72 -8.41
CA ARG A 175 -6.55 15.24 -9.40
C ARG A 175 -5.92 14.92 -10.75
N ILE A 176 -6.29 13.76 -11.31
CA ILE A 176 -6.07 13.42 -12.72
C ILE A 176 -7.45 13.40 -13.38
N SER A 177 -7.68 14.26 -14.38
CA SER A 177 -8.94 14.30 -15.14
C SER A 177 -8.69 14.07 -16.62
N ILE A 178 -9.67 13.47 -17.30
CA ILE A 178 -9.63 13.23 -18.74
C ILE A 178 -10.54 14.23 -19.43
N CYS A 179 -10.00 14.97 -20.39
CA CYS A 179 -10.79 15.69 -21.38
C CYS A 179 -10.79 14.87 -22.67
N GLN A 180 -11.94 14.27 -23.01
CA GLN A 180 -12.20 13.88 -24.40
C GLN A 180 -12.53 15.17 -25.16
N LEU A 181 -11.53 15.74 -25.84
CA LEU A 181 -11.81 16.78 -26.82
C LEU A 181 -12.55 16.14 -28.01
N PRO A 182 -13.57 16.80 -28.57
CA PRO A 182 -14.39 16.29 -29.68
C PRO A 182 -13.58 16.03 -30.95
#